data_AF-A0A924D8V1-F1
#
_entry.id   AF-A0A924D8V1-F1
#
_cell.length_a   1.000
_cell.length_b   1.000
_cell.length_c   1.000
_cell.angle_alpha   90.00
_cell.angle_beta   90.00
_cell.angle_gamma   90.00
#
_symmetry.space_group_name_H-M   'P 1'
#
loop_
_entity.id
_entity.type
_entity.pdbx_description
1 polymer ?
#
loop_
_entity_poly.entity_id
_entity_poly.type
_entity_poly.pdbx_seq_one_letter_code
_entity_poly.pdbx_strand_id
1 'polypeptide(L)'
;MTSLPILYTLGHSNHSLERFLELLRLHKIETVGDVRSQPYSPYCPHFNREALQIALLQNGISYLFFGRELGARTEDTSCIIEGRVDYDSL
;
A
#
# COMPACT_ATOMS: atom_id res chain seq x y z
N MET A 1 7.67 1.09 30.58
CA MET A 1 7.09 1.94 29.52
C MET A 1 7.31 1.21 28.20
N THR A 2 6.25 0.68 27.59
CA THR A 2 6.35 0.13 26.23
C THR A 2 6.31 1.30 25.27
N SER A 3 7.36 1.50 24.47
CA SER A 3 7.33 2.45 23.37
C SER A 3 6.22 2.06 22.39
N LEU A 4 5.47 3.04 21.88
CA LEU A 4 4.51 2.78 20.82
C LEU A 4 5.25 2.20 19.59
N PRO A 5 4.64 1.22 18.89
CA PRO A 5 5.22 0.71 17.65
C PRO A 5 5.30 1.83 16.61
N ILE A 6 6.42 1.87 15.88
CA ILE A 6 6.66 2.85 14.82
C ILE A 6 6.03 2.34 13.52
N LEU A 7 5.19 3.15 12.89
CA LEU A 7 4.62 2.89 11.57
C LEU A 7 5.24 3.85 10.55
N TYR A 8 5.67 3.31 9.41
CA TYR A 8 6.19 4.08 8.29
C TYR A 8 5.18 4.12 7.15
N THR A 9 5.12 5.25 6.46
CA THR A 9 4.34 5.41 5.23
C THR A 9 5.29 5.64 4.05
N LEU A 10 5.05 4.97 2.93
CA LEU A 10 5.83 5.15 1.71
C LEU A 10 4.91 5.20 0.50
N GLY A 11 4.87 6.36 -0.16
CA GLY A 11 4.29 6.49 -1.49
C GLY A 11 5.31 6.12 -2.55
N HIS A 12 4.89 5.46 -3.64
CA HIS A 12 5.81 5.06 -4.69
C HIS A 12 5.95 6.07 -5.84
N SER A 13 4.95 6.93 -6.10
CA SER A 13 4.95 7.93 -7.20
C SER A 13 5.58 7.35 -8.48
N ASN A 14 6.59 8.01 -9.05
CA ASN A 14 7.42 7.58 -10.16
C ASN A 14 8.79 7.01 -9.72
N HIS A 15 8.94 6.56 -8.47
CA HIS A 15 10.16 5.88 -8.04
C HIS A 15 10.41 4.64 -8.90
N SER A 16 11.69 4.36 -9.15
CA SER A 16 12.07 3.05 -9.64
C SER A 16 11.86 2.01 -8.53
N LEU A 17 11.72 0.74 -8.91
CA LEU A 17 11.60 -0.35 -7.95
C LEU A 17 12.83 -0.43 -7.03
N GLU A 18 14.02 -0.17 -7.58
CA GLU A 18 15.29 -0.20 -6.86
C GLU A 18 15.32 0.86 -5.75
N ARG A 19 14.90 2.09 -6.06
CA ARG A 19 14.84 3.16 -5.06
C ARG A 19 13.84 2.84 -3.95
N PHE A 20 12.70 2.25 -4.30
CA PHE A 20 11.70 1.83 -3.33
C PHE A 20 12.25 0.77 -2.37
N LEU A 21 12.91 -0.26 -2.91
CA LEU A 21 13.57 -1.31 -2.11
C LEU A 21 14.72 -0.75 -1.25
N GLU A 22 15.49 0.21 -1.76
CA GLU A 22 16.55 0.88 -1.00
C GLU A 22 15.98 1.60 0.23
N LEU A 23 14.88 2.32 0.08
CA LEU A 23 14.21 3.01 1.19
C LEU A 23 13.70 2.02 2.25
N LEU A 24 13.10 0.90 1.83
CA LEU A 24 12.67 -0.14 2.76
C LEU A 24 13.85 -0.72 3.56
N ARG A 25 14.97 -1.02 2.90
CA ARG A 25 16.18 -1.54 3.55
C ARG A 25 16.81 -0.52 4.49
N LEU A 26 16.87 0.75 4.09
CA LEU A 26 17.41 1.85 4.91
C LEU A 26 16.68 1.94 6.26
N HIS A 27 15.36 1.74 6.25
CA HIS A 27 14.51 1.76 7.43
C HIS A 27 14.29 0.37 8.06
N LYS A 28 14.98 -0.67 7.58
CA LYS A 28 14.87 -2.06 8.06
C LYS A 28 13.43 -2.58 8.09
N ILE A 29 12.65 -2.25 7.06
CA ILE A 29 11.27 -2.70 6.93
C ILE A 29 11.24 -4.17 6.51
N GLU A 30 10.55 -5.00 7.31
CA GLU A 30 10.40 -6.44 7.06
C GLU A 30 9.05 -6.78 6.40
N THR A 31 8.07 -5.88 6.45
CA THR A 31 6.73 -6.09 5.89
C THR A 31 6.16 -4.80 5.31
N VAL A 32 5.58 -4.90 4.12
CA VAL A 32 4.82 -3.83 3.45
C VAL A 32 3.34 -4.18 3.49
N GLY A 33 2.54 -3.28 4.09
CA GLY A 33 1.09 -3.30 4.00
C GLY A 33 0.62 -2.42 2.85
N ASP A 34 -0.02 -3.01 1.84
CA ASP A 34 -0.57 -2.28 0.70
C ASP A 34 -2.04 -1.95 0.94
N VAL A 35 -2.30 -0.67 1.23
CA VAL A 35 -3.65 -0.14 1.51
C VAL A 35 -4.35 0.38 0.24
N ARG A 36 -3.77 0.20 -0.95
CA ARG A 36 -4.37 0.68 -2.20
C ARG A 36 -5.57 -0.20 -2.55
N SER A 37 -6.78 0.38 -2.65
CA SER A 37 -7.97 -0.35 -3.13
C SER A 37 -7.77 -0.97 -4.51
N GLN A 38 -7.03 -0.28 -5.39
CA GLN A 38 -6.68 -0.74 -6.74
C GLN A 38 -5.16 -0.70 -6.91
N PRO A 39 -4.45 -1.78 -6.57
CA PRO A 39 -2.99 -1.85 -6.61
C PRO A 39 -2.47 -2.12 -8.03
N TYR A 40 -3.02 -1.43 -9.03
CA TYR A 40 -2.72 -1.62 -10.45
C TYR A 40 -2.58 -0.28 -11.18
N SER A 41 -1.50 -0.13 -11.94
CA SER A 41 -1.25 1.05 -12.78
C SER A 41 -0.55 0.64 -14.07
N PRO A 42 -1.06 1.07 -15.24
CA PRO A 42 -0.35 0.86 -16.50
C PRO A 42 0.94 1.69 -16.61
N TYR A 43 1.05 2.78 -15.85
CA TYR A 43 2.23 3.66 -15.87
C TYR A 43 3.38 3.15 -14.98
N CYS A 44 3.04 2.38 -13.95
CA CYS A 44 4.02 1.84 -13.00
C CYS A 44 3.77 0.34 -12.78
N PRO A 45 3.96 -0.50 -13.82
CA PRO A 45 3.63 -1.92 -13.76
C PRO A 45 4.44 -2.70 -12.73
N HIS A 46 5.63 -2.22 -12.35
CA HIS A 46 6.46 -2.77 -11.28
C HIS A 46 5.82 -2.63 -9.88
N PHE A 47 4.86 -1.71 -9.71
CA PHE A 47 4.06 -1.57 -8.49
C PHE A 47 2.69 -2.24 -8.58
N ASN A 48 2.41 -2.99 -9.65
CA ASN A 48 1.25 -3.88 -9.66
C ASN A 48 1.43 -4.94 -8.58
N ARG A 49 0.34 -5.31 -7.91
CA ARG A 49 0.35 -6.20 -6.74
C ARG A 49 1.28 -7.41 -6.88
N GLU A 50 1.12 -8.18 -7.94
CA GLU A 50 1.87 -9.43 -8.13
C GLU A 50 3.36 -9.16 -8.39
N ALA A 51 3.68 -8.14 -9.20
CA ALA A 51 5.06 -7.75 -9.47
C ALA A 51 5.77 -7.24 -8.21
N LEU A 52 5.07 -6.39 -7.43
CA LEU A 52 5.59 -5.85 -6.18
C LEU A 52 5.77 -6.95 -5.13
N GLN A 53 4.81 -7.86 -4.99
CA GLN A 53 4.91 -8.99 -4.06
C GLN A 53 6.12 -9.87 -4.37
N ILE A 54 6.36 -10.20 -5.64
CA ILE A 54 7.53 -10.99 -6.07
C ILE A 54 8.82 -10.24 -5.74
N ALA A 55 8.90 -8.95 -6.09
CA ALA A 55 10.07 -8.13 -5.83
C ALA A 55 10.39 -8.04 -4.33
N LEU A 56 9.39 -7.83 -3.48
CA LEU A 56 9.56 -7.78 -2.03
C LEU A 56 10.02 -9.13 -1.48
N LEU A 57 9.38 -10.22 -1.91
CA LEU A 57 9.74 -11.58 -1.49
C LEU A 57 11.19 -11.93 -1.82
N GLN A 58 11.66 -11.60 -3.04
CA GLN A 58 13.04 -11.78 -3.46
C GLN A 58 14.05 -10.99 -2.61
N ASN A 59 13.57 -9.98 -1.89
CA ASN A 59 14.35 -9.13 -0.99
C ASN A 59 14.11 -9.44 0.50
N GLY A 60 13.41 -10.55 0.81
CA GLY A 60 13.13 -10.97 2.19
C GLY A 60 12.08 -10.12 2.89
N ILE A 61 11.26 -9.37 2.15
CA ILE A 61 10.22 -8.48 2.69
C ILE A 61 8.86 -9.10 2.42
N SER A 62 8.04 -9.22 3.45
CA SER A 62 6.67 -9.74 3.32
C SER A 62 5.73 -8.68 2.74
N TYR A 63 4.74 -9.13 1.98
CA TYR A 63 3.71 -8.28 1.41
C TYR A 63 2.34 -8.71 1.95
N LEU A 64 1.60 -7.76 2.52
CA LEU A 64 0.24 -7.94 3.00
C LEU A 64 -0.68 -6.97 2.25
N PHE A 65 -1.78 -7.49 1.71
CA PHE A 65 -2.78 -6.66 1.04
C PHE A 65 -3.87 -6.27 2.04
N PHE A 66 -4.05 -4.97 2.23
CA PHE A 66 -5.09 -4.37 3.08
C PHE A 66 -5.99 -3.41 2.30
N GLY A 67 -5.97 -3.46 0.97
CA GLY A 67 -6.78 -2.56 0.15
C GLY A 67 -8.28 -2.78 0.29
N ARG A 68 -8.71 -3.93 0.83
CA ARG A 68 -10.13 -4.21 1.14
C ARG A 68 -10.56 -3.56 2.45
N GLU A 69 -9.72 -3.63 3.47
CA GLU A 69 -10.02 -3.17 4.82
C GLU A 69 -9.71 -1.68 5.02
N LEU A 70 -8.66 -1.19 4.39
CA LEU A 70 -8.09 0.15 4.62
C LEU A 70 -8.08 1.04 3.36
N GLY A 71 -8.58 0.53 2.24
CA GLY A 71 -8.63 1.26 0.98
C GLY A 71 -9.76 2.28 0.93
N ALA A 72 -9.50 3.45 0.35
CA ALA A 72 -10.48 4.55 0.27
C ALA A 72 -11.69 4.26 -0.66
N ARG A 73 -11.56 3.32 -1.60
CA ARG A 73 -12.69 2.88 -2.43
C ARG A 73 -13.36 1.70 -1.73
N THR A 74 -14.63 1.89 -1.39
CA THR A 74 -15.51 0.86 -0.81
C THR A 74 -16.40 0.24 -1.89
N GLU A 75 -16.79 -1.01 -1.67
CA GLU A 75 -17.86 -1.67 -2.44
C GLU A 75 -19.26 -1.30 -1.90
N ASP A 76 -19.32 -0.73 -0.69
CA ASP A 76 -20.55 -0.24 -0.09
C ASP A 76 -20.94 1.11 -0.70
N THR A 77 -22.00 1.10 -1.50
CA THR A 77 -22.49 2.30 -2.18
C THR A 77 -23.37 3.17 -1.28
N SER A 78 -23.75 2.70 -0.09
CA SER A 78 -24.63 3.44 0.83
C SER A 78 -23.97 4.70 1.41
N CYS A 79 -22.66 4.71 1.52
CA CYS A 79 -21.86 5.87 1.94
C CYS A 79 -21.38 6.72 0.75
N ILE A 80 -21.92 6.53 -0.47
CA ILE A 80 -21.62 7.37 -1.62
C ILE A 80 -22.76 8.37 -1.85
N ILE A 81 -22.50 9.66 -1.57
CA ILE A 81 -23.42 10.76 -1.80
C ILE A 81 -22.87 11.63 -2.93
N GLU A 82 -23.67 11.81 -4.00
CA GLU A 82 -23.29 12.61 -5.19
C GLU A 82 -21.95 12.19 -5.84
N GLY A 83 -21.63 10.89 -5.81
CA GLY A 83 -20.39 10.35 -6.39
C GLY A 83 -19.14 10.58 -5.56
N ARG A 84 -19.27 11.06 -4.32
CA ARG A 84 -18.20 11.16 -3.33
C ARG A 84 -18.50 10.24 -2.14
N VAL A 85 -17.45 9.71 -1.53
CA VAL A 85 -17.60 8.99 -0.26
C VAL A 85 -17.89 10.01 0.84
N ASP A 86 -19.00 9.82 1.53
CA ASP A 86 -19.33 10.49 2.77
C ASP A 86 -18.67 9.74 3.92
N TYR A 87 -17.57 10.31 4.43
CA TYR A 87 -16.79 9.69 5.51
C TYR A 87 -17.50 9.71 6.86
N ASP A 88 -18.51 10.58 7.05
CA ASP A 88 -19.30 10.62 8.29
C ASP A 88 -20.33 9.47 8.35
N SER A 89 -20.56 8.80 7.22
CA SER A 89 -21.49 7.67 7.06
C SER A 89 -20.79 6.30 6.94
N LEU A 90 -19.47 6.23 7.18
CA LEU A 90 -18.67 4.99 7.20
C LEU A 90 -18.73 4.25 8.54
#